data_AF-A0A8S0VX00-F1
#
_entry.id   AF-A0A8S0VX00-F1
#
_cell.length_a   1.000
_cell.length_b   1.000
_cell.length_c   1.000
_cell.angle_alpha   90.00
_cell.angle_beta   90.00
_cell.angle_gamma   90.00
#
_symmetry.space_group_name_H-M   'P 1'
#
loop_
_entity.id
_entity.type
_entity.pdbx_description
1 polymer ?
#
loop_
_entity_poly.entity_id
_entity_poly.type
_entity_poly.pdbx_seq_one_letter_code
_entity_poly.pdbx_strand_id
1 'polypeptide(L)'
;MAFTGVVTKAGFMEKTATVTVSRWVIHKLTGKQIERSKKYLVHDEQNQLRTEDIVTIRNCPPVSARKRFKLEKILKSPETEREIARTRRMQASQATPQASSVLEALRAS
;
A
#
# COMPACT_ATOMS: atom_id res chain seq x y z
N MET A 1 9.22 -4.00 -18.84
CA MET A 1 9.93 -4.20 -17.56
C MET A 1 8.97 -3.90 -16.41
N ALA A 2 9.05 -4.65 -15.32
CA ALA A 2 8.37 -4.36 -14.06
C ALA A 2 9.40 -4.11 -12.95
N PHE A 3 9.08 -3.20 -12.02
CA PHE A 3 9.92 -2.87 -10.86
C PHE A 3 9.08 -2.94 -9.61
N THR A 4 9.68 -3.38 -8.51
CA THR A 4 9.06 -3.32 -7.18
C THR A 4 9.65 -2.16 -6.41
N GLY A 5 8.80 -1.41 -5.71
CA GLY A 5 9.22 -0.26 -4.92
C GLY A 5 8.20 0.12 -3.86
N VAL A 6 8.54 1.17 -3.11
CA VAL A 6 7.71 1.70 -2.03
C VAL A 6 7.14 3.06 -2.46
N VAL A 7 5.85 3.29 -2.17
CA VAL A 7 5.20 4.57 -2.41
C VAL A 7 5.68 5.59 -1.38
N THR A 8 6.40 6.61 -1.84
CA THR A 8 6.94 7.68 -0.97
C THR A 8 6.00 8.87 -0.88
N LYS A 9 5.24 9.15 -1.95
CA LYS A 9 4.28 10.27 -1.97
C LYS A 9 3.00 9.84 -2.69
N ALA A 10 1.88 9.91 -1.98
CA ALA A 10 0.53 9.79 -2.48
C ALA A 10 -0.33 10.97 -1.99
N GLY A 11 -1.33 11.39 -2.76
CA GLY A 11 -2.28 12.44 -2.37
C GLY A 11 -1.88 13.89 -2.68
N PHE A 12 -0.64 14.16 -3.10
CA PHE A 12 -0.19 15.52 -3.47
C PHE A 12 -0.49 15.89 -4.94
N MET A 13 -0.66 14.89 -5.80
CA MET A 13 -0.89 15.05 -7.23
C MET A 13 -2.05 14.14 -7.61
N GLU A 14 -2.93 14.62 -8.49
CA GLU A 14 -4.01 13.78 -8.98
C GLU A 14 -3.49 12.68 -9.91
N LYS A 15 -4.07 11.49 -9.78
CA LYS A 15 -3.84 10.32 -10.63
C LYS A 15 -2.36 9.91 -10.72
N THR A 16 -1.58 10.28 -9.71
CA THR A 16 -0.13 10.21 -9.72
C THR A 16 0.43 9.89 -8.34
N ALA A 17 1.26 8.86 -8.26
CA ALA A 17 2.05 8.56 -7.08
C ALA A 17 3.56 8.62 -7.39
N THR A 18 4.38 8.90 -6.38
CA THR A 18 5.84 8.78 -6.48
C THR A 18 6.28 7.49 -5.82
N VAL A 19 6.86 6.59 -6.61
CA VAL A 19 7.39 5.30 -6.15
C VAL A 19 8.91 5.34 -6.17
N THR A 20 9.53 5.01 -5.04
CA THR A 20 10.98 4.85 -4.93
C THR A 20 11.33 3.38 -5.14
N VAL A 21 12.15 3.13 -6.15
CA VAL A 21 12.70 1.79 -6.44
C VAL A 21 14.17 1.80 -6.04
N SER A 22 14.54 0.90 -5.14
CA SER A 22 15.94 0.64 -4.80
C SER A 22 16.50 -0.51 -5.63
N ARG A 23 17.80 -0.44 -5.91
CA ARG A 23 18.56 -1.51 -6.53
C ARG A 23 19.97 -1.54 -5.95
N TRP A 24 20.52 -2.74 -5.86
CA TRP A 24 21.91 -2.93 -5.51
C TRP A 24 22.80 -2.74 -6.73
N VAL A 25 23.87 -1.98 -6.58
CA VAL A 25 24.89 -1.76 -7.60
C VAL A 25 26.25 -1.98 -6.95
N ILE A 26 27.17 -2.63 -7.65
CA ILE A 26 28.54 -2.79 -7.18
C ILE A 26 29.35 -1.57 -7.61
N HIS A 27 30.06 -0.94 -6.67
CA HIS A 27 30.96 0.16 -7.00
C HIS A 27 32.15 -0.36 -7.83
N LYS A 28 32.37 0.21 -9.02
CA LYS A 28 33.31 -0.31 -10.02
C LYS A 28 34.74 -0.50 -9.50
N LEU A 29 35.24 0.45 -8.70
CA LEU A 29 36.63 0.43 -8.23
C LEU A 29 36.82 -0.41 -6.96
N THR A 30 35.86 -0.32 -6.04
CA THR A 30 36.04 -0.87 -4.68
C THR A 30 35.29 -2.18 -4.44
N GLY A 31 34.43 -2.61 -5.36
CA GLY A 31 33.61 -3.81 -5.20
C GLY A 31 32.54 -3.73 -4.11
N LYS A 32 32.44 -2.60 -3.37
CA LYS A 32 31.43 -2.44 -2.32
C LYS A 32 30.02 -2.43 -2.93
N GLN A 33 29.13 -3.24 -2.38
CA GLN A 33 27.72 -3.25 -2.73
C GLN A 33 27.05 -2.01 -2.15
N ILE A 34 26.53 -1.14 -3.01
CA ILE A 34 25.87 0.11 -2.65
C ILE A 34 24.41 0.09 -3.09
N GLU A 35 23.53 0.60 -2.24
CA GLU A 35 22.13 0.78 -2.60
C GLU A 35 21.96 2.10 -3.37
N ARG A 36 21.28 2.04 -4.52
CA ARG A 36 20.92 3.21 -5.31
C ARG A 36 19.41 3.22 -5.48
N SER A 37 18.80 4.36 -5.21
CA SER A 37 17.36 4.56 -5.36
C SER A 37 17.06 5.51 -6.53
N LYS A 38 15.94 5.26 -7.21
CA LYS A 38 15.39 6.16 -8.23
C LYS A 38 13.89 6.32 -7.99
N LYS A 39 13.43 7.56 -8.10
CA LYS A 39 12.01 7.92 -7.99
C LYS A 39 11.36 7.86 -9.36
N TYR A 40 10.19 7.25 -9.42
CA TYR A 40 9.36 7.13 -10.61
C TYR A 40 8.00 7.74 -10.35
N LEU A 41 7.49 8.49 -11.33
CA LEU A 41 6.12 8.97 -11.32
C LEU A 41 5.23 7.91 -11.98
N VAL A 42 4.29 7.40 -11.20
CA VAL A 42 3.41 6.30 -11.57
C VAL A 42 2.02 6.85 -11.83
N HIS A 43 1.40 6.39 -12.91
CA HIS A 43 0.01 6.66 -13.19
C HIS A 43 -0.87 5.64 -12.47
N ASP A 44 -1.81 6.18 -11.70
CA ASP A 44 -2.87 5.45 -11.02
C ASP A 44 -4.16 6.25 -11.28
N GLU A 45 -5.13 5.69 -12.01
CA GLU A 45 -6.35 6.42 -12.36
C GLU A 45 -7.32 6.55 -11.19
N GLN A 46 -7.29 5.58 -10.27
CA GLN A 46 -8.27 5.42 -9.20
C GLN A 46 -7.75 6.00 -7.87
N ASN A 47 -6.53 6.56 -7.83
CA ASN A 47 -5.88 7.08 -6.63
C ASN A 47 -5.93 6.09 -5.45
N GLN A 48 -5.73 4.81 -5.74
CA GLN A 48 -5.77 3.73 -4.76
C GLN A 48 -4.49 3.68 -3.91
N LEU A 49 -3.39 4.19 -4.45
CA LEU A 49 -2.10 4.14 -3.77
C LEU A 49 -2.05 5.04 -2.55
N ARG A 50 -1.62 4.47 -1.44
CA ARG A 50 -1.37 5.16 -0.18
C ARG A 50 0.14 5.20 0.12
N THR A 51 0.53 6.06 1.04
CA THR A 51 1.94 6.17 1.46
C THR A 51 2.37 4.88 2.17
N GLU A 52 3.62 4.46 1.97
CA GLU A 52 4.19 3.22 2.50
C GLU A 52 3.64 1.91 1.90
N ASP A 53 2.84 1.97 0.82
CA ASP A 53 2.46 0.77 0.08
C ASP A 53 3.66 0.18 -0.69
N ILE A 54 3.76 -1.16 -0.70
CA ILE A 54 4.72 -1.88 -1.55
C ILE A 54 4.00 -2.26 -2.84
N VAL A 55 4.54 -1.82 -3.97
CA VAL A 55 3.87 -1.91 -5.27
C VAL A 55 4.80 -2.42 -6.36
N THR A 56 4.20 -3.08 -7.35
CA THR A 56 4.84 -3.41 -8.63
C THR A 56 4.36 -2.43 -9.69
N ILE A 57 5.31 -1.78 -10.35
CA ILE A 57 5.09 -0.78 -11.39
C ILE A 57 5.63 -1.29 -12.72
N ARG A 58 4.95 -0.97 -13.81
CA ARG A 58 5.32 -1.41 -15.16
C ARG A 58 5.47 -0.24 -16.11
N ASN A 59 6.42 -0.35 -17.04
CA ASN A 59 6.54 0.62 -18.13
C ASN A 59 5.23 0.72 -18.93
N CYS A 60 4.83 1.94 -19.28
CA CYS A 60 3.69 2.22 -20.15
C CYS A 60 4.06 3.30 -21.17
N PRO A 61 3.22 3.53 -22.20
CA PRO A 61 3.33 4.70 -23.05
C PRO A 61 3.36 6.00 -22.23
N PRO A 62 3.93 7.10 -22.76
CA PRO A 62 4.02 8.35 -22.03
C PRO A 62 2.62 8.88 -21.69
N VAL A 63 2.31 8.97 -20.39
CA VAL A 63 1.06 9.59 -19.90
C VAL A 63 1.27 11.09 -19.69
N SER A 64 2.49 11.49 -19.34
CA SER A 64 2.91 12.89 -19.27
C SER A 64 4.40 13.01 -19.59
N ALA A 65 4.94 14.23 -19.58
CA ALA A 65 6.36 14.49 -19.84
C ALA A 65 7.31 13.59 -19.01
N ARG A 66 6.95 13.30 -17.74
CA ARG A 66 7.77 12.52 -16.80
C ARG A 66 7.14 11.19 -16.36
N LYS A 67 5.85 10.97 -16.60
CA LYS A 67 5.12 9.75 -16.21
C LYS A 67 5.14 8.73 -17.34
N ARG A 68 5.88 7.63 -17.13
CA ARG A 68 6.05 6.52 -18.09
C ARG A 68 5.87 5.14 -17.43
N PHE A 69 5.27 5.14 -16.25
CA PHE A 69 5.02 3.95 -15.45
C PHE A 69 3.55 3.93 -15.03
N LYS A 70 2.94 2.74 -15.02
CA LYS A 70 1.60 2.50 -14.49
C LYS A 70 1.66 1.51 -13.33
N LEU A 71 0.66 1.60 -12.45
CA LEU A 71 0.45 0.60 -11.42
C LEU A 71 0.10 -0.76 -12.05
N GLU A 72 0.74 -1.84 -11.61
CA GLU A 72 0.43 -3.20 -12.03
C GLU A 72 -0.18 -4.01 -10.89
N LYS A 73 0.45 -3.99 -9.70
CA LYS A 73 -0.04 -4.72 -8.53
C LYS A 73 0.34 -4.02 -7.23
N ILE A 74 -0.57 -4.03 -6.26
CA ILE A 74 -0.28 -3.67 -4.87
C ILE A 74 0.07 -4.98 -4.13
N LEU A 75 1.28 -5.06 -3.58
CA LEU A 75 1.77 -6.25 -2.87
C LEU A 75 1.42 -6.21 -1.39
N LYS A 76 1.61 -5.05 -0.76
CA LYS A 76 1.32 -4.85 0.66
C LYS A 76 0.78 -3.44 0.87
N SER A 77 -0.35 -3.32 1.57
CA SER A 77 -0.90 -2.03 1.98
C SER A 77 -1.13 -2.02 3.50
N PRO A 78 -0.20 -1.42 4.28
CA PRO A 78 -0.28 -1.45 5.73
C PRO A 78 -1.50 -0.71 6.27
N GLU A 79 -1.98 0.32 5.59
CA GLU A 79 -3.19 1.03 6.03
C GLU A 79 -4.46 0.21 5.82
N THR A 80 -4.58 -0.47 4.68
CA THR A 80 -5.72 -1.35 4.40
C THR A 80 -5.80 -2.49 5.42
N GLU A 81 -4.66 -3.10 5.77
CA GLU A 81 -4.57 -4.13 6.82
C GLU A 81 -5.06 -3.60 8.19
N ARG A 82 -4.69 -2.36 8.55
CA ARG A 82 -5.11 -1.73 9.81
C ARG A 82 -6.61 -1.46 9.84
N GLU A 83 -7.18 -0.99 8.74
CA GLU A 83 -8.63 -0.74 8.61
C GLU A 83 -9.42 -2.04 8.78
N ILE A 84 -9.02 -3.12 8.10
CA ILE A 84 -9.65 -4.45 8.22
C ILE A 84 -9.59 -4.94 9.67
N ALA A 85 -8.45 -4.80 10.34
CA ALA A 85 -8.29 -5.21 11.74
C ALA A 85 -9.19 -4.41 12.69
N ARG A 86 -9.36 -3.10 12.47
CA ARG A 86 -10.28 -2.25 13.25
C ARG A 86 -11.72 -2.70 13.06
N THR A 87 -12.17 -2.88 11.82
CA THR A 87 -13.52 -3.34 11.50
C THR A 87 -13.81 -4.69 12.13
N ARG A 88 -12.87 -5.64 12.04
CA ARG A 88 -12.99 -6.97 12.66
C ARG A 88 -13.13 -6.90 14.18
N ARG A 89 -12.39 -6.01 14.85
CA ARG A 89 -12.52 -5.78 16.30
C ARG A 89 -13.88 -5.21 16.69
N MET A 90 -14.40 -4.27 15.90
CA MET A 90 -15.73 -3.65 16.13
C MET A 90 -16.87 -4.66 15.93
N GLN A 91 -16.76 -5.54 14.93
CA GLN A 91 -17.74 -6.62 14.72
C GLN A 91 -17.72 -7.65 15.86
N ALA A 92 -16.53 -7.99 16.37
CA ALA A 92 -16.40 -8.93 17.49
C ALA A 92 -17.01 -8.39 18.80
N SER A 93 -16.92 -7.08 19.06
CA SER A 93 -17.59 -6.48 20.22
C SER A 93 -19.11 -6.41 20.05
N GLN A 94 -19.61 -6.14 18.83
CA GLN A 94 -21.04 -6.14 18.52
C GLN A 94 -21.67 -7.53 18.52
N ALA A 95 -20.89 -8.59 18.29
CA ALA A 95 -21.34 -9.99 18.30
C ALA A 95 -21.49 -10.59 19.70
N THR A 96 -21.16 -9.86 20.77
CA THR A 96 -21.41 -10.27 22.16
C THR A 96 -22.62 -9.56 22.82
N PRO A 97 -23.84 -9.52 22.22
CA PRO A 97 -25.01 -9.03 22.93
C PRO A 97 -25.75 -10.16 23.70
N GLN A 98 -25.37 -11.42 23.48
CA GLN A 98 -26.16 -12.58 23.90
C GLN A 98 -25.90 -13.03 25.36
N ALA A 99 -24.75 -12.71 25.96
CA ALA A 99 -24.45 -13.18 27.32
C ALA A 99 -25.30 -12.49 28.42
N SER A 100 -25.65 -11.21 28.25
CA SER A 100 -26.52 -10.48 29.18
C SER A 100 -28.01 -10.78 28.94
N SER A 101 -28.45 -10.92 27.69
CA SER A 101 -29.86 -11.22 27.37
C SER A 101 -30.31 -12.62 27.85
N VAL A 102 -29.42 -13.62 27.82
CA VAL A 102 -29.71 -14.98 28.30
C VAL A 102 -29.76 -15.02 29.84
N LEU A 103 -28.94 -14.21 30.52
CA LEU A 103 -28.96 -14.02 31.98
C LEU A 103 -30.16 -13.18 32.47
N GLU A 104 -30.63 -12.21 31.69
CA GLU A 104 -31.88 -11.46 31.95
C GLU A 104 -33.13 -12.32 31.70
N ALA A 105 -33.15 -13.15 30.66
CA ALA A 105 -34.25 -14.08 30.39
C ALA A 105 -34.39 -15.18 31.46
N LEU A 106 -33.28 -15.67 32.03
CA LEU A 106 -33.27 -16.67 33.12
C LEU A 106 -33.65 -16.11 34.50
N ARG A 107 -33.69 -14.78 34.67
CA ARG A 107 -34.09 -14.12 35.93
C ARG A 107 -35.59 -13.76 35.98
N ALA A 108 -36.32 -13.94 34.88
CA ALA A 108 -37.74 -13.57 34.73
C ALA A 108 -38.70 -14.79 34.71
N SER A 109 -38.22 -16.00 35.06
CA SER A 109 -39.02 -17.23 35.25
C SER A 109 -38.98 -17.66 36.72
#